data_AF-A0A397S1W8-F1
#
_entry.id   AF-A0A397S1W8-F1
#
_cell.length_a   1.000
_cell.length_b   1.000
_cell.length_c   1.000
_cell.angle_alpha   90.00
_cell.angle_beta   90.00
_cell.angle_gamma   90.00
#
_symmetry.space_group_name_H-M   'P 1'
#
loop_
_entity.id
_entity.type
_entity.pdbx_description
1 polymer ?
#
loop_
_entity_poly.entity_id
_entity_poly.type
_entity_poly.pdbx_seq_one_letter_code
_entity_poly.pdbx_strand_id
1 'polypeptide(L)'
;MVFNDCQYLESIKIWCGGKFLNEKVALDMFVKYSNKNTYELILYHYYYYYDMESKLLPEELESFFISWTDHVPQKSLSLIIVNDDDRSLDANEDNLKIIEKYMKLGVIKRFKVMDFD
;
A
#
# COMPACT_ATOMS: atom_id res chain seq x y z
N MET A 1 5.33 -21.03 0.61
CA MET A 1 5.05 -19.63 0.23
C MET A 1 4.84 -19.59 -1.26
N VAL A 2 3.69 -19.08 -1.72
CA VAL A 2 3.14 -19.28 -3.07
C VAL A 2 3.65 -18.25 -4.11
N PHE A 3 4.35 -17.19 -3.70
CA PHE A 3 4.66 -16.06 -4.60
C PHE A 3 5.97 -16.13 -5.40
N ASN A 4 6.91 -17.03 -5.05
CA ASN A 4 8.17 -17.14 -5.81
C ASN A 4 7.94 -17.66 -7.25
N ASP A 5 6.85 -18.38 -7.48
CA ASP A 5 6.50 -18.94 -8.78
C ASP A 5 5.56 -18.02 -9.59
N CYS A 6 5.06 -16.95 -8.98
CA CYS A 6 4.16 -15.98 -9.59
C CYS A 6 4.91 -14.92 -10.42
N GLN A 7 5.82 -15.34 -11.30
CA GLN A 7 6.74 -14.45 -12.02
C GLN A 7 6.06 -13.40 -12.90
N TYR A 8 4.76 -13.55 -13.19
CA TYR A 8 3.96 -12.62 -13.99
C TYR A 8 2.99 -11.76 -13.16
N LEU A 9 3.06 -11.84 -11.83
CA LEU A 9 2.15 -11.09 -10.95
C LEU A 9 2.52 -9.61 -10.94
N GLU A 10 1.67 -8.80 -11.58
CA GLU A 10 1.85 -7.36 -11.69
C GLU A 10 1.13 -6.57 -10.59
N SER A 11 -0.02 -7.08 -10.12
CA SER A 11 -0.90 -6.39 -9.19
C SER A 11 -1.28 -7.28 -8.01
N ILE A 12 -1.27 -6.71 -6.81
CA ILE A 12 -1.65 -7.39 -5.56
C ILE A 12 -2.73 -6.56 -4.88
N LYS A 13 -3.87 -7.20 -4.60
CA LYS A 13 -4.93 -6.63 -3.75
C LYS A 13 -4.86 -7.23 -2.35
N ILE A 14 -4.80 -6.37 -1.33
CA ILE A 14 -4.75 -6.77 0.08
C ILE A 14 -5.95 -6.16 0.80
N TRP A 15 -6.68 -6.99 1.56
CA TRP A 15 -7.78 -6.54 2.40
C TRP A 15 -7.21 -6.00 3.72
N CYS A 16 -7.56 -4.77 4.02
CA CYS A 16 -7.11 -4.04 5.21
C CYS A 16 -8.30 -3.62 6.06
N GLY A 17 -8.02 -3.35 7.34
CA GLY A 17 -9.02 -2.84 8.27
C GLY A 17 -9.75 -3.96 9.01
N GLY A 18 -10.18 -3.62 10.22
CA GLY A 18 -10.89 -4.50 11.10
C GLY A 18 -10.26 -5.88 11.35
N LYS A 19 -11.02 -6.94 11.07
CA LYS A 19 -10.55 -8.33 11.18
C LYS A 19 -9.50 -8.76 10.14
N PHE A 20 -9.15 -7.90 9.19
CA PHE A 20 -8.16 -8.17 8.14
C PHE A 20 -6.76 -7.70 8.56
N LEU A 21 -5.86 -7.47 7.60
CA LEU A 21 -4.52 -6.98 7.91
C LEU A 21 -4.57 -5.50 8.30
N ASN A 22 -3.66 -5.10 9.17
CA ASN A 22 -3.33 -3.68 9.27
C ASN A 22 -2.46 -3.25 8.10
N GLU A 23 -2.48 -1.96 7.81
CA GLU A 23 -1.77 -1.34 6.68
C GLU A 23 -0.27 -1.63 6.71
N LYS A 24 0.37 -1.49 7.87
CA LYS A 24 1.81 -1.76 8.00
C LYS A 24 2.15 -3.18 7.58
N VAL A 25 1.43 -4.17 8.11
CA VAL A 25 1.64 -5.57 7.77
C VAL A 25 1.36 -5.83 6.30
N ALA A 26 0.34 -5.19 5.71
CA ALA A 26 0.06 -5.28 4.29
C ALA A 26 1.21 -4.73 3.42
N LEU A 27 1.76 -3.56 3.79
CA LEU A 27 2.91 -2.93 3.13
C LEU A 27 4.17 -3.79 3.24
N ASP A 28 4.49 -4.29 4.43
CA ASP A 28 5.64 -5.17 4.68
C ASP A 28 5.54 -6.47 3.85
N MET A 29 4.34 -7.06 3.81
CA MET A 29 4.09 -8.25 2.98
C MET A 29 4.24 -7.95 1.50
N PHE A 30 3.74 -6.79 1.04
CA PHE A 30 3.88 -6.40 -0.36
C PHE A 30 5.34 -6.28 -0.76
N VAL A 31 6.18 -5.57 0.00
CA VAL A 31 7.63 -5.48 -0.28
C VAL A 31 8.28 -6.86 -0.30
N LYS A 32 7.97 -7.68 0.71
CA LYS A 32 8.59 -9.01 0.88
C LYS A 32 8.28 -9.99 -0.24
N TYR A 33 7.06 -9.98 -0.78
CA TYR A 33 6.60 -10.95 -1.78
C TYR A 33 6.50 -10.40 -3.20
N SER A 34 6.76 -9.11 -3.40
CA SER A 34 6.83 -8.51 -4.72
C SER A 34 7.97 -9.13 -5.52
N ASN A 35 7.64 -9.58 -6.73
CA ASN A 35 8.62 -10.05 -7.69
C ASN A 35 8.95 -8.95 -8.70
N LYS A 36 9.80 -9.26 -9.68
CA LYS A 36 10.26 -8.30 -10.70
C LYS A 36 9.19 -7.63 -11.55
N ASN A 37 8.01 -8.24 -11.61
CA ASN A 37 6.88 -7.76 -12.37
C ASN A 37 5.82 -7.08 -11.52
N THR A 38 5.87 -7.22 -10.19
CA THR A 38 4.94 -6.57 -9.30
C THR A 38 5.22 -5.06 -9.27
N TYR A 39 4.19 -4.26 -9.53
CA TYR A 39 4.28 -2.81 -9.47
C TYR A 39 2.98 -2.15 -9.00
N GLU A 40 1.88 -2.89 -8.85
CA GLU A 40 0.61 -2.34 -8.40
C GLU A 40 0.18 -2.96 -7.06
N LEU A 41 -0.10 -2.08 -6.10
CA LEU A 41 -0.67 -2.41 -4.80
C LEU A 41 -2.05 -1.77 -4.68
N ILE A 42 -3.04 -2.58 -4.38
CA ILE A 42 -4.42 -2.17 -4.09
C ILE A 42 -4.70 -2.50 -2.63
N LEU A 43 -4.81 -1.47 -1.79
CA LEU A 43 -5.25 -1.60 -0.41
C LEU A 43 -6.77 -1.45 -0.37
N TYR A 44 -7.46 -2.50 0.04
CA TYR A 44 -8.92 -2.57 0.05
C TYR A 44 -9.41 -2.54 1.49
N HIS A 45 -9.82 -1.35 1.94
CA HIS A 45 -10.14 -1.03 3.33
C HIS A 45 -11.58 -1.34 3.67
N TYR A 46 -11.80 -2.25 4.60
CA TYR A 46 -13.13 -2.60 5.08
C TYR A 46 -13.18 -2.55 6.61
N TYR A 47 -13.85 -1.53 7.15
CA TYR A 47 -13.96 -1.30 8.59
C TYR A 47 -15.36 -1.63 9.09
N TYR A 48 -15.47 -2.46 10.14
CA TYR A 48 -16.68 -2.56 10.94
C TYR A 48 -16.67 -1.51 12.07
N TYR A 49 -17.85 -1.13 12.54
CA TYR A 49 -18.08 -0.07 13.54
C TYR A 49 -17.35 -0.23 14.89
N TYR A 50 -16.73 -1.37 15.18
CA TYR A 50 -16.10 -1.67 16.46
C TYR A 50 -14.60 -1.98 16.40
N ASP A 51 -14.00 -1.90 15.22
CA ASP A 51 -12.59 -2.23 15.10
C ASP A 51 -11.69 -1.05 15.47
N MET A 52 -10.82 -1.27 16.45
CA MET A 52 -9.77 -0.32 16.81
C MET A 52 -8.80 -0.19 15.64
N GLU A 53 -8.72 1.02 15.11
CA GLU A 53 -7.79 1.40 14.06
C GLU A 53 -6.34 1.25 14.55
N SER A 54 -5.59 0.32 13.97
CA SER A 54 -4.14 0.50 13.93
C SER A 54 -3.83 1.51 12.82
N LYS A 55 -3.66 2.77 13.18
CA LYS A 55 -3.26 3.82 12.25
C LYS A 55 -1.83 3.59 11.81
N LEU A 56 -1.59 3.51 10.50
CA LEU A 56 -0.24 3.53 9.94
C LEU A 56 0.45 4.84 10.34
N LEU A 57 1.62 4.73 10.95
CA LEU A 57 2.43 5.89 11.28
C LEU A 57 3.11 6.45 10.01
N PRO A 58 3.26 7.78 9.87
CA PRO A 58 3.98 8.38 8.75
C PRO A 58 5.38 7.79 8.55
N GLU A 59 6.10 7.49 9.63
CA GLU A 59 7.44 6.90 9.58
C GLU A 59 7.43 5.47 9.02
N GLU A 60 6.37 4.70 9.27
CA GLU A 60 6.19 3.35 8.73
C GLU A 60 5.92 3.41 7.22
N LEU A 61 5.10 4.37 6.78
CA LEU A 61 4.83 4.62 5.37
C LEU A 61 6.09 5.10 4.62
N GLU A 62 6.84 6.03 5.20
CA GLU A 62 8.12 6.50 4.66
C GLU A 62 9.11 5.34 4.52
N SER A 63 9.21 4.48 5.55
CA SER A 63 10.09 3.30 5.54
C SER A 63 9.69 2.30 4.45
N PHE A 64 8.39 2.12 4.21
CA PHE A 64 7.89 1.31 3.09
C PHE A 64 8.39 1.84 1.75
N PHE A 65 8.27 3.15 1.49
CA PHE A 65 8.70 3.71 0.21
C PHE A 65 10.21 3.66 0.02
N ILE A 66 11.01 3.87 1.09
CA ILE A 66 12.46 3.64 1.05
C ILE A 66 12.75 2.18 0.67
N SER A 67 12.10 1.23 1.33
CA SER A 67 12.27 -0.20 1.02
C SER A 67 11.87 -0.54 -0.41
N TRP A 68 10.84 0.12 -0.96
CA TRP A 68 10.44 -0.03 -2.36
C TRP A 68 11.49 0.51 -3.33
N THR A 69 12.18 1.61 -2.98
CA THR A 69 13.23 2.16 -3.85
C THR A 69 14.44 1.24 -4.02
N ASP A 70 14.70 0.38 -3.03
CA ASP A 70 15.77 -0.63 -3.07
C ASP A 70 15.35 -1.92 -3.80
N HIS A 71 14.08 -2.05 -4.21
CA HIS A 71 13.56 -3.23 -4.88
C HIS A 71 14.11 -3.36 -6.31
N VAL A 72 14.54 -4.57 -6.69
CA VAL A 72 15.13 -4.87 -8.00
C VAL A 72 14.22 -5.81 -8.79
N PRO A 73 13.83 -5.45 -10.02
CA PRO A 73 14.10 -4.21 -10.73
C PRO A 73 13.24 -3.07 -10.19
N GLN A 74 13.83 -1.88 -10.19
CA GLN A 74 13.17 -0.68 -9.73
C GLN A 74 12.02 -0.30 -10.69
N LYS A 75 10.79 -0.67 -10.33
CA LYS A 75 9.57 -0.26 -11.03
C LYS A 75 8.84 0.77 -10.18
N SER A 76 8.37 1.84 -10.81
CA SER A 76 7.53 2.81 -10.13
C SER A 76 6.21 2.18 -9.70
N LEU A 77 5.83 2.41 -8.45
CA LEU A 77 4.64 1.88 -7.81
C LEU A 77 3.36 2.53 -8.36
N SER A 78 2.32 1.73 -8.54
CA SER A 78 0.93 2.13 -8.65
C SER A 78 0.26 1.79 -7.31
N LEU A 79 -0.07 2.80 -6.51
CA LEU A 79 -0.76 2.66 -5.24
C LEU A 79 -2.22 3.05 -5.40
N ILE A 80 -3.14 2.14 -5.09
CA ILE A 80 -4.57 2.40 -5.08
C ILE A 80 -5.11 2.09 -3.69
N ILE A 81 -5.92 2.99 -3.17
CA ILE A 81 -6.68 2.79 -1.95
C ILE A 81 -8.14 2.74 -2.33
N VAL A 82 -8.83 1.70 -1.89
CA VAL A 82 -10.28 1.58 -1.99
C VAL A 82 -10.83 1.60 -0.57
N ASN A 83 -11.63 2.59 -0.21
CA ASN A 83 -12.19 2.74 1.12
C ASN A 83 -13.69 3.10 1.07
N ASP A 84 -14.37 2.92 2.20
CA ASP A 84 -15.79 3.28 2.43
C ASP A 84 -15.92 4.37 3.52
N ASP A 85 -14.77 4.84 4.05
CA ASP A 85 -14.71 5.68 5.24
C ASP A 85 -13.35 6.38 5.38
N ASP A 86 -13.31 7.46 6.18
CA ASP A 86 -12.17 8.35 6.42
C ASP A 86 -11.13 7.76 7.41
N ARG A 87 -10.89 6.45 7.37
CA ARG A 87 -10.08 5.71 8.37
C ARG A 87 -8.83 5.02 7.83
N SER A 88 -8.57 5.11 6.54
CA SER A 88 -7.39 4.56 5.87
C SER A 88 -6.22 5.57 5.85
N LEU A 89 -5.06 5.13 5.34
CA LEU A 89 -3.82 5.93 5.37
C LEU A 89 -3.91 7.26 4.62
N ASP A 90 -4.84 7.40 3.67
CA ASP A 90 -5.11 8.65 2.95
C ASP A 90 -5.88 9.69 3.78
N ALA A 91 -6.50 9.30 4.89
CA ALA A 91 -7.12 10.23 5.83
C ALA A 91 -6.09 11.00 6.69
N ASN A 92 -4.81 10.60 6.68
CA ASN A 92 -3.75 11.26 7.41
C ASN A 92 -2.99 12.23 6.49
N GLU A 93 -3.00 13.53 6.84
CA GLU A 93 -2.35 14.59 6.05
C GLU A 93 -0.83 14.38 5.90
N ASP A 94 -0.16 13.85 6.94
CA ASP A 94 1.28 13.60 6.89
C ASP A 94 1.60 12.42 5.96
N ASN A 95 0.75 11.41 5.92
CA ASN A 95 0.86 10.32 4.95
C ASN A 95 0.69 10.84 3.51
N LEU A 96 -0.25 11.75 3.28
CA LEU A 96 -0.46 12.36 1.96
C LEU A 96 0.77 13.18 1.52
N LYS A 97 1.39 13.95 2.42
CA LYS A 97 2.64 14.68 2.13
C LYS A 97 3.78 13.74 1.74
N ILE A 98 3.89 12.60 2.40
CA ILE A 98 4.87 11.56 2.08
C ILE A 98 4.58 10.98 0.69
N ILE A 99 3.32 10.62 0.39
CA ILE A 99 2.93 10.12 -0.93
C ILE A 99 3.27 11.14 -2.02
N GLU A 100 2.94 12.42 -1.83
CA GLU A 100 3.25 13.49 -2.79
C GLU A 100 4.77 13.62 -3.02
N LYS A 101 5.58 13.55 -1.95
CA LYS A 101 7.04 13.53 -2.03
C LYS A 101 7.52 12.37 -2.92
N TYR A 102 7.03 11.15 -2.71
CA TYR A 102 7.45 9.98 -3.49
C TYR A 102 6.89 9.96 -4.92
N MET A 103 5.77 10.63 -5.18
CA MET A 103 5.32 10.92 -6.54
C MET A 103 6.29 11.87 -7.26
N LYS A 104 6.72 12.96 -6.60
CA LYS A 104 7.72 13.90 -7.17
C LYS A 104 9.07 13.25 -7.44
N LEU A 105 9.47 12.28 -6.62
CA LEU A 105 10.69 11.48 -6.81
C LEU A 105 10.54 10.39 -7.89
N GLY A 106 9.36 10.19 -8.47
CA GLY A 106 9.10 9.18 -9.50
C GLY A 106 9.00 7.74 -8.98
N VAL A 107 9.02 7.56 -7.65
CA VAL A 107 8.86 6.26 -6.99
C VAL A 107 7.41 5.79 -7.12
N ILE A 108 6.46 6.70 -6.99
CA ILE A 108 5.03 6.44 -7.22
C ILE A 108 4.67 7.04 -8.58
N LYS A 109 4.26 6.18 -9.52
CA LYS A 109 3.77 6.59 -10.85
C LYS A 109 2.28 6.90 -10.84
N ARG A 110 1.51 6.22 -9.98
CA ARG A 110 0.06 6.39 -9.88
C ARG A 110 -0.35 6.30 -8.42
N PHE A 111 -1.14 7.27 -7.98
CA PHE A 111 -1.85 7.24 -6.71
C PHE A 111 -3.34 7.50 -6.99
N LYS A 112 -4.22 6.69 -6.42
CA LYS A 112 -5.68 6.86 -6.52
C LYS A 112 -6.34 6.46 -5.21
N VAL A 113 -7.37 7.22 -4.82
CA VAL A 113 -8.34 6.85 -3.80
C VAL A 113 -9.69 6.67 -4.50
N MET A 114 -10.41 5.60 -4.17
CA MET A 114 -11.68 5.22 -4.79
C MET A 114 -12.66 4.72 -3.74
N ASP A 115 -13.95 4.94 -3.99
CA ASP A 115 -15.03 4.35 -3.21
C ASP A 115 -15.23 2.86 -3.58
N PHE A 116 -16.01 2.13 -2.78
CA PHE A 116 -16.48 0.78 -3.14
C PHE A 116 -17.41 0.83 -4.36
N ASP A 117 -17.21 -0.10 -5.31
CA ASP A 117 -18.15 -0.36 -6.41
C ASP A 117 -19.43 -1.07 -5.93
#